data_AF-I4YQQ8-F1
#
_entry.id   AF-I4YQQ8-F1
#
_cell.length_a   1.000
_cell.length_b   1.000
_cell.length_c   1.000
_cell.angle_alpha   90.00
_cell.angle_beta   90.00
_cell.angle_gamma   90.00
#
_symmetry.space_group_name_H-M   'P 1'
#
loop_
_entity.id
_entity.type
_entity.pdbx_description
1 polymer ?
#
loop_
_entity_poly.entity_id
_entity_poly.type
_entity_poly.pdbx_seq_one_letter_code
_entity_poly.pdbx_strand_id
1 'polypeptide(L)'
;MMKFHSEVECRRQTSAAFPTAGLAALLLLASIPTAVAQDTGLEALIAAAKKESPINVYDSTGKIVEIATGFSKKYGLKATGMKVSANSQLEMIVREGRAGNVQGDVVLITDTPAALAQLMPQGFVESWVPPEMANKIPAQFQKPLAISTNANVWAYNTEVYDKCPVTNLWEMTEPKWKGKVAFIDPLTKGSYTDWFNQMAQHGDAEVAAAYKAYFGKDLTTKEASATAAWLKAFAANAPLVTDGDDPISEAIGAPGQKAPFFGLVSSAKFRDNVDKGYKLGLCTDLKPWVGWTYTKLGLIAQKTKSPNAAKLFIHYLLTPEGIAPQMQDGKMPTNTDIKLPEDEPSRVGDVADRLFQYDASTGLSDWDSRQDWQDFWQVNYKK
;
A
#
# COMPACT_ATOMS: atom_id res chain seq x y z
N MET A 1 -17.77 37.23 59.63
CA MET A 1 -17.14 37.42 60.96
C MET A 1 -15.69 37.82 60.77
N MET A 2 -15.18 38.74 61.61
CA MET A 2 -13.77 39.14 61.89
C MET A 2 -12.72 38.99 60.76
N LYS A 3 -12.22 40.06 60.11
CA LYS A 3 -11.34 41.18 60.56
C LYS A 3 -9.91 40.80 61.01
N PHE A 4 -8.93 41.11 60.15
CA PHE A 4 -7.60 41.72 60.38
C PHE A 4 -7.22 42.34 59.00
N HIS A 5 -6.92 43.61 58.71
CA HIS A 5 -6.24 44.74 59.39
C HIS A 5 -4.72 44.59 59.59
N SER A 6 -3.95 45.13 58.64
CA SER A 6 -2.94 46.17 58.91
C SER A 6 -2.72 47.07 57.68
N GLU A 7 -2.46 48.35 57.91
CA GLU A 7 -2.17 49.40 56.90
C GLU A 7 -0.65 49.65 56.73
N VAL A 8 -0.30 50.86 56.24
CA VAL A 8 1.03 51.52 56.11
C VAL A 8 1.80 51.15 54.82
N GLU A 9 2.24 52.06 53.94
CA GLU A 9 2.15 53.55 53.87
C GLU A 9 1.84 54.00 52.41
N CYS A 10 1.88 55.31 52.13
CA CYS A 10 1.87 55.91 50.80
C CYS A 10 2.95 57.01 50.72
N ARG A 11 3.76 57.04 49.65
CA ARG A 11 4.58 58.23 49.33
C ARG A 11 4.52 58.62 47.86
N ARG A 12 3.99 59.82 47.61
CA ARG A 12 4.11 60.59 46.37
C ARG A 12 5.48 61.28 46.30
N GLN A 13 6.00 61.50 45.08
CA GLN A 13 6.58 62.78 44.59
C GLN A 13 7.02 62.60 43.12
N THR A 14 6.33 63.19 42.13
CA THR A 14 6.38 64.57 41.57
C THR A 14 7.31 64.76 40.35
N SER A 15 6.67 65.19 39.27
CA SER A 15 7.11 65.84 38.02
C SER A 15 8.54 66.37 37.82
N ALA A 16 9.04 66.21 36.59
CA ALA A 16 9.67 67.27 35.78
C ALA A 16 9.63 66.89 34.27
N ALA A 17 9.76 67.84 33.35
CA ALA A 17 9.60 67.62 31.90
C ALA A 17 10.58 68.43 31.03
N PHE A 18 10.76 67.98 29.77
CA PHE A 18 11.38 68.67 28.61
C PHE A 18 12.91 68.92 28.62
N PRO A 19 13.57 69.16 27.45
CA PRO A 19 13.20 68.90 26.05
C PRO A 19 14.33 68.32 25.13
N THR A 20 13.97 68.05 23.85
CA THR A 20 14.80 68.15 22.61
C THR A 20 16.16 67.41 22.48
N ALA A 21 16.24 66.49 21.52
CA ALA A 21 16.87 66.70 20.20
C ALA A 21 16.68 65.44 19.32
N GLY A 22 16.44 65.60 18.02
CA GLY A 22 16.10 64.47 17.14
C GLY A 22 17.28 63.88 16.38
N LEU A 23 17.07 62.70 15.80
CA LEU A 23 17.70 62.27 14.56
C LEU A 23 16.73 61.36 13.79
N ALA A 24 16.42 61.70 12.54
CA ALA A 24 15.64 60.82 11.67
C ALA A 24 16.57 59.77 11.05
N ALA A 25 16.30 58.49 11.29
CA ALA A 25 16.95 57.39 10.60
C ALA A 25 15.90 56.66 9.75
N LEU A 26 16.14 56.57 8.43
CA LEU A 26 15.26 55.83 7.52
C LEU A 26 15.26 54.34 7.90
N LEU A 27 14.08 53.83 8.25
CA LEU A 27 13.82 52.39 8.29
C LEU A 27 13.71 51.86 6.85
N LEU A 28 14.85 51.51 6.27
CA LEU A 28 14.91 50.64 5.10
C LEU A 28 14.43 49.25 5.52
N LEU A 29 13.16 48.97 5.25
CA LEU A 29 12.58 47.62 5.29
C LEU A 29 13.28 46.76 4.24
N ALA A 30 14.35 46.08 4.65
CA ALA A 30 14.97 45.03 3.86
C ALA A 30 14.03 43.82 3.81
N SER A 31 13.24 43.73 2.75
CA SER A 31 12.41 42.57 2.45
C SER A 31 13.29 41.35 2.19
N ILE A 32 13.59 40.55 3.22
CA ILE A 32 14.24 39.25 3.06
C ILE A 32 13.22 38.32 2.36
N PRO A 33 13.52 37.78 1.17
CA PRO A 33 12.63 36.81 0.54
C PRO A 33 12.63 35.50 1.35
N THR A 34 11.49 35.18 1.97
CA THR A 34 11.27 33.91 2.67
C THR A 34 11.11 32.77 1.67
N ALA A 35 12.23 32.24 1.18
CA ALA A 35 12.27 31.14 0.22
C ALA A 35 13.47 30.20 0.45
N VAL A 36 13.64 29.70 1.69
CA VAL A 36 14.77 28.80 2.04
C VAL A 36 14.40 27.67 3.03
N ALA A 37 13.11 27.36 3.20
CA ALA A 37 12.65 26.40 4.24
C ALA A 37 12.45 24.95 3.77
N GLN A 38 12.34 24.69 2.46
CA GLN A 38 12.16 23.32 1.93
C GLN A 38 13.49 22.61 1.65
N ASP A 39 14.52 23.34 1.22
CA ASP A 39 15.78 22.76 0.74
C ASP A 39 16.70 22.31 1.91
N THR A 40 16.69 23.04 3.03
CA THR A 40 17.57 22.81 4.18
C THR A 40 17.35 21.46 4.89
N GLY A 41 16.15 20.88 4.78
CA GLY A 41 15.83 19.59 5.40
C GLY A 41 16.40 18.41 4.63
N LEU A 42 16.15 18.38 3.31
CA LEU A 42 16.58 17.29 2.44
C LEU A 42 18.11 17.30 2.24
N GLU A 43 18.73 18.46 2.03
CA GLU A 43 20.19 18.54 1.89
C GLU A 43 20.93 18.14 3.18
N ALA A 44 20.38 18.47 4.36
CA ALA A 44 20.91 17.99 5.64
C ALA A 44 20.81 16.46 5.76
N LEU A 45 19.69 15.86 5.33
CA LEU A 45 19.50 14.41 5.29
C LEU A 45 20.49 13.72 4.34
N ILE A 46 20.71 14.28 3.14
CA ILE A 46 21.68 13.78 2.16
C ILE A 46 23.11 13.87 2.72
N ALA A 47 23.47 14.99 3.35
CA ALA A 47 24.79 15.19 3.95
C ALA A 47 25.04 14.29 5.18
N ALA A 48 23.98 13.89 5.90
CA ALA A 48 24.05 12.90 6.97
C ALA A 48 24.20 11.47 6.41
N ALA A 49 23.36 11.08 5.45
CA ALA A 49 23.39 9.77 4.80
C ALA A 49 24.76 9.44 4.17
N LYS A 50 25.46 10.44 3.61
CA LYS A 50 26.81 10.30 3.05
C LYS A 50 27.91 9.95 4.06
N LYS A 51 27.62 9.98 5.36
CA LYS A 51 28.54 9.60 6.45
C LYS A 51 28.25 8.21 7.01
N GLU A 52 27.21 7.54 6.52
CA GLU A 52 26.74 6.25 7.02
C GLU A 52 27.22 5.08 6.16
N SER A 53 27.01 3.87 6.65
CA SER A 53 27.37 2.65 5.91
C SER A 53 26.40 2.37 4.75
N PRO A 54 26.80 1.60 3.73
CA PRO A 54 25.88 1.12 2.70
C PRO A 54 24.66 0.43 3.31
N ILE A 55 23.48 0.65 2.71
CA ILE A 55 22.22 0.04 3.16
C ILE A 55 21.84 -1.17 2.29
N ASN A 56 21.05 -2.07 2.86
CA ASN A 56 20.30 -3.06 2.09
C ASN A 56 18.79 -2.82 2.20
N VAL A 57 18.07 -3.15 1.13
CA VAL A 57 16.62 -2.94 1.03
C VAL A 57 15.93 -4.22 0.58
N TYR A 58 14.96 -4.69 1.36
CA TYR A 58 14.14 -5.85 1.03
C TYR A 58 12.83 -5.43 0.33
N ASP A 59 12.48 -6.09 -0.77
CA ASP A 59 11.15 -6.01 -1.41
C ASP A 59 10.77 -7.38 -2.02
N SER A 60 9.47 -7.65 -2.12
CA SER A 60 8.90 -8.81 -2.82
C SER A 60 9.16 -8.80 -4.34
N THR A 61 9.33 -7.64 -4.97
CA THR A 61 9.64 -7.50 -6.41
C THR A 61 11.14 -7.39 -6.71
N GLY A 62 11.56 -7.94 -7.86
CA GLY A 62 12.93 -7.79 -8.38
C GLY A 62 13.30 -6.35 -8.78
N LYS A 63 12.30 -5.49 -9.03
CA LYS A 63 12.49 -4.06 -9.36
C LYS A 63 13.29 -3.29 -8.30
N ILE A 64 13.38 -3.80 -7.07
CA ILE A 64 14.18 -3.17 -6.01
C ILE A 64 15.69 -3.09 -6.34
N VAL A 65 16.21 -3.99 -7.17
CA VAL A 65 17.61 -3.94 -7.63
C VAL A 65 17.85 -2.70 -8.50
N GLU A 66 16.91 -2.39 -9.40
CA GLU A 66 16.93 -1.21 -10.27
C GLU A 66 16.78 0.08 -9.45
N ILE A 67 15.81 0.11 -8.54
CA ILE A 67 15.55 1.24 -7.64
C ILE A 67 16.77 1.55 -6.77
N ALA A 68 17.40 0.53 -6.17
CA ALA A 68 18.60 0.72 -5.34
C ALA A 68 19.81 1.19 -6.16
N THR A 69 19.92 0.78 -7.42
CA THR A 69 20.93 1.28 -8.36
C THR A 69 20.67 2.75 -8.70
N GLY A 70 19.42 3.13 -8.97
CA GLY A 70 19.01 4.52 -9.21
C GLY A 70 19.31 5.42 -8.02
N PHE A 71 18.89 5.01 -6.81
CA PHE A 71 19.21 5.69 -5.55
C PHE A 71 20.71 5.93 -5.37
N SER A 72 21.50 4.87 -5.55
CA SER A 72 22.96 4.92 -5.39
C SER A 72 23.59 5.94 -6.35
N LYS A 73 23.17 5.92 -7.62
CA LYS A 73 23.60 6.86 -8.66
C LYS A 73 23.18 8.30 -8.35
N LYS A 74 21.93 8.53 -7.91
CA LYS A 74 21.37 9.86 -7.65
C LYS A 74 22.08 10.58 -6.51
N TYR A 75 22.34 9.88 -5.40
CA TYR A 75 22.85 10.50 -4.18
C TYR A 75 24.36 10.30 -3.95
N GLY A 76 25.03 9.47 -4.75
CA GLY A 76 26.44 9.10 -4.51
C GLY A 76 26.60 8.23 -3.26
N LEU A 77 25.60 7.37 -3.02
CA LEU A 77 25.54 6.42 -1.90
C LEU A 77 25.64 4.99 -2.44
N LYS A 78 25.66 4.00 -1.55
CA LYS A 78 25.53 2.58 -1.92
C LYS A 78 24.32 1.96 -1.23
N ALA A 79 23.38 1.48 -2.03
CA ALA A 79 22.25 0.66 -1.60
C ALA A 79 22.21 -0.65 -2.38
N THR A 80 21.88 -1.75 -1.72
CA THR A 80 21.68 -3.06 -2.36
C THR A 80 20.20 -3.45 -2.26
N GLY A 81 19.51 -3.53 -3.40
CA GLY A 81 18.16 -4.08 -3.45
C GLY A 81 18.20 -5.61 -3.44
N MET A 82 17.38 -6.24 -2.60
CA MET A 82 17.26 -7.70 -2.50
C MET A 82 15.80 -8.13 -2.64
N LYS A 83 15.54 -9.04 -3.59
CA LYS A 83 14.23 -9.67 -3.76
C LYS A 83 14.01 -10.71 -2.64
N VAL A 84 13.10 -10.43 -1.72
CA VAL A 84 12.75 -11.28 -0.56
C VAL A 84 11.23 -11.31 -0.42
N SER A 85 10.64 -12.52 -0.35
CA SER A 85 9.18 -12.67 -0.18
C SER A 85 8.68 -12.00 1.10
N ALA A 86 7.42 -11.55 1.16
CA ALA A 86 6.89 -10.89 2.37
C ALA A 86 7.00 -11.78 3.63
N ASN A 87 6.72 -13.08 3.49
CA ASN A 87 6.88 -14.07 4.57
C ASN A 87 8.35 -14.17 5.03
N SER A 88 9.28 -14.25 4.07
CA SER A 88 10.72 -14.28 4.38
C SER A 88 11.21 -12.95 4.98
N GLN A 89 10.65 -11.80 4.59
CA GLN A 89 10.97 -10.51 5.20
C GLN A 89 10.58 -10.50 6.69
N LEU A 90 9.38 -10.99 7.04
CA LEU A 90 8.93 -11.10 8.43
C LEU A 90 9.90 -11.94 9.26
N GLU A 91 10.20 -13.16 8.81
CA GLU A 91 11.13 -14.07 9.48
C GLU A 91 12.53 -13.48 9.66
N MET A 92 13.09 -12.88 8.60
CA MET A 92 14.42 -12.28 8.60
C MET A 92 14.49 -11.09 9.56
N ILE A 93 13.53 -10.15 9.50
CA ILE A 93 13.52 -8.95 10.33
C ILE A 93 13.31 -9.29 11.81
N VAL A 94 12.43 -10.25 12.14
CA VAL A 94 12.28 -10.74 13.53
C VAL A 94 13.58 -11.36 14.04
N ARG A 95 14.25 -12.18 13.22
CA ARG A 95 15.54 -12.81 13.59
C ARG A 95 16.65 -11.78 13.78
N GLU A 96 16.79 -10.83 12.85
CA GLU A 96 17.80 -9.77 12.86
C GLU A 96 17.60 -8.80 14.03
N GLY A 97 16.36 -8.36 14.26
CA GLY A 97 16.00 -7.46 15.36
C GLY A 97 16.22 -8.07 16.75
N ARG A 98 15.92 -9.37 16.91
CA ARG A 98 16.21 -10.17 18.12
C ARG A 98 17.71 -10.38 18.32
N ALA A 99 18.46 -10.69 17.25
CA ALA A 99 19.91 -10.86 17.31
C ALA A 99 20.69 -9.55 17.48
N GLY A 100 20.04 -8.39 17.28
CA GLY A 100 20.73 -7.08 17.23
C GLY A 100 21.63 -6.93 16.00
N ASN A 101 21.44 -7.77 14.97
CA ASN A 101 22.24 -7.82 13.76
C ASN A 101 21.37 -7.51 12.54
N VAL A 102 20.97 -6.24 12.41
CA VAL A 102 20.23 -5.74 11.24
C VAL A 102 21.07 -5.94 9.98
N GLN A 103 20.47 -6.59 8.98
CA GLN A 103 21.02 -6.72 7.62
C GLN A 103 20.13 -6.00 6.61
N GLY A 104 18.81 -6.00 6.77
CA GLY A 104 17.89 -5.16 6.01
C GLY A 104 17.57 -3.85 6.70
N ASP A 105 18.08 -2.73 6.19
CA ASP A 105 17.88 -1.41 6.77
C ASP A 105 16.49 -0.82 6.42
N VAL A 106 16.00 -1.12 5.21
CA VAL A 106 14.69 -0.70 4.71
C VAL A 106 13.91 -1.92 4.23
N VAL A 107 12.60 -1.95 4.53
CA VAL A 107 11.71 -3.08 4.29
C VAL A 107 10.47 -2.59 3.56
N LEU A 108 10.26 -3.12 2.35
CA LEU A 108 9.09 -2.86 1.50
C LEU A 108 8.16 -4.07 1.50
N ILE A 109 7.31 -4.11 2.53
CA ILE A 109 6.46 -5.26 2.85
C ILE A 109 5.02 -5.05 2.36
N THR A 110 4.45 -6.08 1.75
CA THR A 110 3.07 -6.09 1.24
C THR A 110 2.07 -6.81 2.16
N ASP A 111 2.56 -7.48 3.21
CA ASP A 111 1.74 -8.01 4.30
C ASP A 111 1.62 -6.94 5.40
N THR A 112 0.67 -6.02 5.19
CA THR A 112 0.39 -4.92 6.13
C THR A 112 -0.10 -5.44 7.50
N PRO A 113 -1.04 -6.41 7.57
CA PRO A 113 -1.47 -7.01 8.83
C PRO A 113 -0.32 -7.60 9.67
N ALA A 114 0.56 -8.39 9.05
CA ALA A 114 1.69 -8.99 9.77
C ALA A 114 2.71 -7.94 10.27
N ALA A 115 2.95 -6.89 9.49
CA ALA A 115 3.82 -5.79 9.93
C ALA A 115 3.24 -5.05 11.15
N LEU A 116 1.92 -4.80 11.15
CA LEU A 116 1.19 -4.17 12.25
C LEU A 116 1.13 -5.05 13.51
N ALA A 117 0.96 -6.36 13.36
CA ALA A 117 0.83 -7.29 14.48
C ALA A 117 2.19 -7.73 15.08
N GLN A 118 3.20 -7.97 14.23
CA GLN A 118 4.43 -8.66 14.64
C GLN A 118 5.68 -7.78 14.62
N LEU A 119 5.81 -6.83 13.69
CA LEU A 119 7.07 -6.08 13.51
C LEU A 119 7.08 -4.76 14.29
N MET A 120 6.04 -3.94 14.13
CA MET A 120 5.97 -2.61 14.75
C MET A 120 5.80 -2.66 16.28
N PRO A 121 4.90 -3.47 16.88
CA PRO A 121 4.70 -3.48 18.33
C PRO A 121 5.91 -4.04 19.11
N GLN A 122 6.72 -4.87 18.45
CA GLN A 122 7.95 -5.45 19.01
C GLN A 122 9.17 -4.53 18.81
N GLY A 123 9.01 -3.38 18.15
CA GLY A 123 10.10 -2.44 17.89
C GLY A 123 11.20 -3.00 16.98
N PHE A 124 10.87 -3.94 16.07
CA PHE A 124 11.83 -4.40 15.06
C PHE A 124 11.97 -3.39 13.91
N VAL A 125 10.90 -2.67 13.61
CA VAL A 125 10.85 -1.63 12.58
C VAL A 125 10.08 -0.39 13.06
N GLU A 126 10.40 0.76 12.50
CA GLU A 126 9.63 1.99 12.59
C GLU A 126 9.10 2.40 11.21
N SER A 127 8.08 3.26 11.20
CA SER A 127 7.59 3.90 9.98
C SER A 127 7.85 5.40 10.07
N TRP A 128 8.31 6.01 8.97
CA TRP A 128 8.69 7.41 8.91
C TRP A 128 8.15 8.05 7.64
N VAL A 129 7.39 9.13 7.80
CA VAL A 129 6.91 9.98 6.69
C VAL A 129 7.87 11.16 6.54
N PRO A 130 8.41 11.44 5.32
CA PRO A 130 9.18 12.65 5.10
C PRO A 130 8.30 13.90 5.34
N PRO A 131 8.66 14.82 6.24
CA PRO A 131 7.80 15.97 6.60
C PRO A 131 7.37 16.82 5.39
N GLU A 132 8.25 16.99 4.41
CA GLU A 132 8.04 17.73 3.17
C GLU A 132 7.16 17.00 2.14
N MET A 133 6.90 15.71 2.33
CA MET A 133 5.99 14.89 1.51
C MET A 133 4.64 14.64 2.20
N ALA A 134 4.51 14.93 3.49
CA ALA A 134 3.33 14.57 4.29
C ALA A 134 2.02 15.20 3.79
N ASN A 135 2.07 16.37 3.15
CA ASN A 135 0.89 17.00 2.54
C ASN A 135 0.50 16.43 1.16
N LYS A 136 1.35 15.57 0.58
CA LYS A 136 1.13 14.91 -0.72
C LYS A 136 0.68 13.46 -0.59
N ILE A 137 0.67 12.93 0.62
CA ILE A 137 0.32 11.54 0.94
C ILE A 137 -0.99 11.57 1.72
N PRO A 138 -2.08 10.94 1.25
CA PRO A 138 -3.34 10.86 1.98
C PRO A 138 -3.16 10.32 3.40
N ALA A 139 -3.87 10.88 4.39
CA ALA A 139 -3.67 10.56 5.81
C ALA A 139 -3.75 9.06 6.15
N GLN A 140 -4.63 8.31 5.47
CA GLN A 140 -4.77 6.85 5.60
C GLN A 140 -3.49 6.06 5.22
N PHE A 141 -2.59 6.67 4.43
CA PHE A 141 -1.33 6.08 3.99
C PHE A 141 -0.12 6.62 4.76
N GLN A 142 -0.30 7.33 5.88
CA GLN A 142 0.79 7.91 6.68
C GLN A 142 1.11 7.14 7.97
N LYS A 143 0.20 6.29 8.47
CA LYS A 143 0.32 5.65 9.79
C LYS A 143 -0.12 4.18 9.75
N PRO A 144 0.76 3.24 9.35
CA PRO A 144 2.13 3.44 8.84
C PRO A 144 2.17 4.03 7.42
N LEU A 145 3.34 4.50 7.01
CA LEU A 145 3.60 4.95 5.64
C LEU A 145 3.41 3.80 4.64
N ALA A 146 2.44 3.94 3.74
CA ALA A 146 2.38 3.14 2.52
C ALA A 146 3.08 3.90 1.37
N ILE A 147 3.96 3.23 0.64
CA ILE A 147 4.67 3.76 -0.53
C ILE A 147 3.81 3.65 -1.80
N SER A 148 3.10 2.53 -1.93
CA SER A 148 2.17 2.29 -3.03
C SER A 148 0.94 1.51 -2.58
N THR A 149 -0.16 1.68 -3.31
CA THR A 149 -1.26 0.71 -3.37
C THR A 149 -1.08 -0.17 -4.61
N ASN A 150 -1.32 -1.45 -4.44
CA ASN A 150 -1.08 -2.48 -5.45
C ASN A 150 -2.40 -3.19 -5.74
N ALA A 151 -2.76 -3.42 -7.00
CA ALA A 151 -4.03 -4.04 -7.36
C ALA A 151 -3.89 -5.53 -7.72
N ASN A 152 -4.89 -6.33 -7.32
CA ASN A 152 -5.28 -7.54 -8.04
C ASN A 152 -6.60 -7.23 -8.77
N VAL A 153 -6.68 -7.58 -10.05
CA VAL A 153 -7.77 -7.19 -10.96
C VAL A 153 -8.36 -8.42 -11.64
N TRP A 154 -9.68 -8.39 -11.89
CA TRP A 154 -10.34 -9.42 -12.68
C TRP A 154 -9.92 -9.27 -14.14
N ALA A 155 -9.47 -10.37 -14.74
CA ALA A 155 -8.91 -10.42 -16.08
C ALA A 155 -9.51 -11.55 -16.92
N TYR A 156 -9.49 -11.36 -18.23
CA TYR A 156 -10.02 -12.28 -19.24
C TYR A 156 -9.10 -12.35 -20.47
N ASN A 157 -9.34 -13.31 -21.36
CA ASN A 157 -8.59 -13.43 -22.61
C ASN A 157 -9.25 -12.63 -23.75
N THR A 158 -8.54 -11.67 -24.33
CA THR A 158 -9.05 -10.79 -25.40
C THR A 158 -9.08 -11.43 -26.80
N GLU A 159 -8.50 -12.62 -27.00
CA GLU A 159 -8.72 -13.39 -28.25
C GLU A 159 -10.06 -14.13 -28.26
N VAL A 160 -10.67 -14.35 -27.08
CA VAL A 160 -11.88 -15.18 -26.93
C VAL A 160 -13.11 -14.37 -26.53
N TYR A 161 -12.93 -13.27 -25.81
CA TYR A 161 -14.01 -12.38 -25.41
C TYR A 161 -13.68 -10.93 -25.79
N ASP A 162 -14.60 -10.22 -26.44
CA ASP A 162 -14.43 -8.79 -26.76
C ASP A 162 -14.45 -7.89 -25.50
N LYS A 163 -15.10 -8.38 -24.44
CA LYS A 163 -15.31 -7.71 -23.15
C LYS A 163 -15.26 -8.71 -22.01
N CYS A 164 -15.17 -8.22 -20.77
CA CYS A 164 -15.21 -9.07 -19.59
C CYS A 164 -16.43 -10.03 -19.62
N PRO A 165 -16.22 -11.36 -19.51
CA PRO A 165 -17.30 -12.34 -19.60
C PRO A 165 -18.11 -12.49 -18.31
N VAL A 166 -17.67 -11.85 -17.21
CA VAL A 166 -18.34 -11.80 -15.91
C VAL A 166 -18.69 -10.34 -15.60
N THR A 167 -19.93 -10.08 -15.20
CA THR A 167 -20.41 -8.72 -14.90
C THR A 167 -20.67 -8.47 -13.42
N ASN A 168 -20.82 -9.53 -12.63
CA ASN A 168 -21.13 -9.47 -11.20
C ASN A 168 -20.32 -10.52 -10.42
N LEU A 169 -19.89 -10.18 -9.20
CA LEU A 169 -19.17 -11.05 -8.28
C LEU A 169 -19.89 -12.39 -8.02
N TRP A 170 -21.22 -12.38 -7.98
CA TRP A 170 -22.04 -13.57 -7.75
C TRP A 170 -22.24 -14.45 -8.97
N GLU A 171 -22.05 -13.91 -10.18
CA GLU A 171 -22.08 -14.69 -11.42
C GLU A 171 -21.02 -15.80 -11.40
N MET A 172 -19.87 -15.56 -10.73
CA MET A 172 -18.80 -16.55 -10.56
C MET A 172 -19.20 -17.79 -9.77
N THR A 173 -20.31 -17.75 -9.03
CA THR A 173 -20.83 -18.88 -8.25
C THR A 173 -21.81 -19.75 -9.05
N GLU A 174 -22.16 -19.35 -10.28
CA GLU A 174 -23.08 -20.08 -11.15
C GLU A 174 -22.46 -21.37 -11.74
N PRO A 175 -23.22 -22.44 -11.97
CA PRO A 175 -22.71 -23.69 -12.54
C PRO A 175 -21.98 -23.53 -13.88
N LYS A 176 -22.32 -22.50 -14.67
CA LYS A 176 -21.64 -22.20 -15.94
C LYS A 176 -20.17 -21.80 -15.77
N TRP A 177 -19.80 -21.31 -14.59
CA TRP A 177 -18.44 -20.89 -14.19
C TRP A 177 -17.69 -21.93 -13.35
N LYS A 178 -18.32 -23.08 -13.05
CA LYS A 178 -17.69 -24.16 -12.29
C LYS A 178 -16.38 -24.61 -12.94
N GLY A 179 -15.28 -24.57 -12.19
CA GLY A 179 -13.96 -24.97 -12.71
C GLY A 179 -13.34 -24.02 -13.75
N LYS A 180 -13.82 -22.77 -13.87
CA LYS A 180 -13.38 -21.81 -14.92
C LYS A 180 -12.85 -20.47 -14.40
N VAL A 181 -12.79 -20.29 -13.08
CA VAL A 181 -12.21 -19.10 -12.46
C VAL A 181 -10.83 -19.44 -11.91
N ALA A 182 -9.78 -18.77 -12.39
CA ALA A 182 -8.42 -18.87 -11.87
C ALA A 182 -8.21 -17.89 -10.71
N PHE A 183 -7.57 -18.35 -9.64
CA PHE A 183 -7.52 -17.66 -8.36
C PHE A 183 -6.24 -18.04 -7.60
N ILE A 184 -5.75 -17.17 -6.71
CA ILE A 184 -4.65 -17.55 -5.80
C ILE A 184 -5.22 -18.41 -4.67
N ASP A 185 -4.51 -19.44 -4.24
CA ASP A 185 -4.87 -20.17 -3.02
C ASP A 185 -4.79 -19.24 -1.78
N PRO A 186 -5.91 -18.96 -1.07
CA PRO A 186 -5.89 -18.12 0.13
C PRO A 186 -5.03 -18.72 1.27
N LEU A 187 -4.72 -20.02 1.21
CA LEU A 187 -3.83 -20.68 2.17
C LEU A 187 -2.35 -20.28 1.98
N THR A 188 -1.94 -19.86 0.78
CA THR A 188 -0.53 -19.53 0.49
C THR A 188 -0.23 -18.03 0.47
N LYS A 189 -1.24 -17.17 0.29
CA LYS A 189 -1.09 -15.71 0.19
C LYS A 189 -2.10 -14.97 1.07
N GLY A 190 -1.73 -14.69 2.32
CA GLY A 190 -2.60 -14.10 3.36
C GLY A 190 -3.37 -12.84 2.95
N SER A 191 -2.82 -12.03 2.03
CA SER A 191 -3.55 -10.87 1.48
C SER A 191 -4.93 -11.20 0.87
N TYR A 192 -5.16 -12.45 0.44
CA TYR A 192 -6.46 -12.90 -0.06
C TYR A 192 -7.47 -13.14 1.06
N THR A 193 -7.06 -13.68 2.21
CA THR A 193 -7.93 -13.79 3.39
C THR A 193 -8.12 -12.46 4.09
N ASP A 194 -7.10 -11.60 4.10
CA ASP A 194 -7.22 -10.20 4.52
C ASP A 194 -8.28 -9.47 3.67
N TRP A 195 -8.29 -9.68 2.35
CA TRP A 195 -9.32 -9.13 1.45
C TRP A 195 -10.73 -9.64 1.77
N PHE A 196 -10.90 -10.91 2.13
CA PHE A 196 -12.19 -11.43 2.58
C PHE A 196 -12.67 -10.74 3.87
N ASN A 197 -11.76 -10.54 4.83
CA ASN A 197 -12.08 -9.83 6.06
C ASN A 197 -12.42 -8.36 5.84
N GLN A 198 -11.65 -7.67 5.00
CA GLN A 198 -11.90 -6.29 4.61
C GLN A 198 -13.24 -6.13 3.88
N MET A 199 -13.59 -7.03 2.96
CA MET A 199 -14.93 -7.04 2.35
C MET A 199 -16.02 -7.25 3.41
N ALA A 200 -15.84 -8.19 4.35
CA ALA A 200 -16.83 -8.44 5.40
C ALA A 200 -17.02 -7.26 6.38
N GLN A 201 -15.98 -6.44 6.60
CA GLN A 201 -16.06 -5.24 7.45
C GLN A 201 -16.54 -3.99 6.71
N HIS A 202 -16.05 -3.75 5.49
CA HIS A 202 -16.16 -2.46 4.79
C HIS A 202 -16.92 -2.51 3.47
N GLY A 203 -17.33 -3.69 3.01
CA GLY A 203 -17.96 -3.91 1.71
C GLY A 203 -19.14 -4.90 1.71
N ASP A 204 -19.59 -5.37 2.88
CA ASP A 204 -20.55 -6.48 2.94
C ASP A 204 -21.93 -6.08 2.40
N ALA A 205 -22.29 -4.80 2.56
CA ALA A 205 -23.49 -4.21 2.00
C ALA A 205 -23.46 -4.21 0.47
N GLU A 206 -22.31 -3.90 -0.14
CA GLU A 206 -22.08 -3.93 -1.59
C GLU A 206 -22.10 -5.37 -2.13
N VAL A 207 -21.55 -6.34 -1.37
CA VAL A 207 -21.64 -7.77 -1.72
C VAL A 207 -23.10 -8.25 -1.66
N ALA A 208 -23.87 -7.87 -0.64
CA ALA A 208 -25.30 -8.18 -0.54
C ALA A 208 -26.13 -7.48 -1.64
N ALA A 209 -25.82 -6.22 -1.95
CA ALA A 209 -26.46 -5.47 -3.04
C ALA A 209 -26.15 -6.09 -4.41
N ALA A 210 -24.92 -6.57 -4.63
CA ALA A 210 -24.54 -7.29 -5.83
C ALA A 210 -25.32 -8.60 -6.00
N TYR A 211 -25.59 -9.33 -4.90
CA TYR A 211 -26.47 -10.52 -4.92
C TYR A 211 -27.87 -10.14 -5.42
N LYS A 212 -28.46 -9.10 -4.83
CA LYS A 212 -29.81 -8.62 -5.17
C LYS A 212 -29.88 -8.14 -6.62
N ALA A 213 -28.87 -7.43 -7.08
CA ALA A 213 -28.78 -6.96 -8.47
C ALA A 213 -28.66 -8.10 -9.49
N TYR A 214 -28.02 -9.23 -9.12
CA TYR A 214 -27.84 -10.37 -10.02
C TYR A 214 -29.02 -11.36 -10.00
N PHE A 215 -29.49 -11.74 -8.81
CA PHE A 215 -30.54 -12.76 -8.63
C PHE A 215 -31.96 -12.18 -8.47
N GLY A 216 -32.12 -10.87 -8.42
CA GLY A 216 -33.43 -10.19 -8.30
C GLY A 216 -34.13 -10.35 -6.94
N LYS A 217 -33.42 -10.85 -5.91
CA LYS A 217 -33.97 -11.13 -4.57
C LYS A 217 -32.92 -10.88 -3.49
N ASP A 218 -33.37 -10.62 -2.26
CA ASP A 218 -32.46 -10.44 -1.12
C ASP A 218 -31.70 -11.73 -0.77
N LEU A 219 -30.46 -11.58 -0.28
CA LEU A 219 -29.62 -12.69 0.15
C LEU A 219 -30.16 -13.25 1.47
N THR A 220 -30.59 -14.50 1.47
CA THR A 220 -30.89 -15.26 2.68
C THR A 220 -29.74 -16.22 2.97
N THR A 221 -28.98 -15.97 4.03
CA THR A 221 -27.82 -16.79 4.42
C THR A 221 -27.84 -17.13 5.92
N LYS A 222 -27.07 -18.15 6.30
CA LYS A 222 -26.73 -18.49 7.70
C LYS A 222 -25.27 -18.18 8.04
N GLU A 223 -24.47 -17.78 7.05
CA GLU A 223 -23.08 -17.38 7.28
C GLU A 223 -23.04 -16.00 7.96
N ALA A 224 -21.92 -15.66 8.59
CA ALA A 224 -21.77 -14.44 9.39
C ALA A 224 -21.88 -13.13 8.59
N SER A 225 -21.69 -13.18 7.28
CA SER A 225 -21.72 -12.02 6.38
C SER A 225 -22.11 -12.42 4.95
N ALA A 226 -22.48 -11.45 4.11
CA ALA A 226 -22.71 -11.68 2.68
C ALA A 226 -21.43 -12.13 1.96
N THR A 227 -20.28 -11.64 2.40
CA THR A 227 -18.94 -12.04 1.95
C THR A 227 -18.65 -13.50 2.28
N ALA A 228 -18.96 -13.97 3.48
CA ALA A 228 -18.82 -15.38 3.84
C ALA A 228 -19.76 -16.28 3.00
N ALA A 229 -20.99 -15.82 2.75
CA ALA A 229 -21.94 -16.50 1.87
C ALA A 229 -21.43 -16.59 0.42
N TRP A 230 -20.85 -15.51 -0.11
CA TRP A 230 -20.23 -15.49 -1.44
C TRP A 230 -19.03 -16.43 -1.49
N LEU A 231 -18.09 -16.31 -0.55
CA LEU A 231 -16.85 -17.09 -0.53
C LEU A 231 -17.15 -18.59 -0.48
N LYS A 232 -18.14 -19.00 0.31
CA LYS A 232 -18.63 -20.39 0.38
C LYS A 232 -19.18 -20.88 -0.95
N ALA A 233 -20.02 -20.08 -1.62
CA ALA A 233 -20.59 -20.43 -2.91
C ALA A 233 -19.52 -20.46 -4.03
N PHE A 234 -18.55 -19.54 -3.98
CA PHE A 234 -17.42 -19.49 -4.89
C PHE A 234 -16.48 -20.69 -4.71
N ALA A 235 -16.09 -21.00 -3.48
CA ALA A 235 -15.25 -22.17 -3.15
C ALA A 235 -15.91 -23.50 -3.57
N ALA A 236 -17.23 -23.63 -3.38
CA ALA A 236 -18.00 -24.78 -3.85
C ALA A 236 -18.11 -24.88 -5.39
N ASN A 237 -17.83 -23.79 -6.11
CA ASN A 237 -17.77 -23.76 -7.58
C ASN A 237 -16.37 -24.14 -8.13
N ALA A 238 -15.48 -24.62 -7.27
CA ALA A 238 -14.20 -25.25 -7.62
C ALA A 238 -13.28 -24.38 -8.52
N PRO A 239 -12.91 -23.14 -8.13
CA PRO A 239 -11.93 -22.37 -8.88
C PRO A 239 -10.57 -23.10 -8.98
N LEU A 240 -9.84 -22.81 -10.06
CA LEU A 240 -8.45 -23.23 -10.23
C LEU A 240 -7.57 -22.39 -9.30
N VAL A 241 -7.21 -22.95 -8.16
CA VAL A 241 -6.26 -22.35 -7.21
C VAL A 241 -4.81 -22.63 -7.62
N THR A 242 -3.95 -21.63 -7.43
CA THR A 242 -2.50 -21.72 -7.66
C THR A 242 -1.74 -20.89 -6.62
N ASP A 243 -0.45 -21.18 -6.43
CA ASP A 243 0.39 -20.52 -5.41
C ASP A 243 1.00 -19.19 -5.90
N GLY A 244 0.61 -18.68 -7.08
CA GLY A 244 1.24 -17.49 -7.63
C GLY A 244 0.60 -16.94 -8.90
N ASP A 245 0.83 -15.64 -9.13
CA ASP A 245 0.23 -14.89 -10.23
C ASP A 245 0.71 -15.35 -11.63
N ASP A 246 1.86 -16.04 -11.75
CA ASP A 246 2.38 -16.55 -13.04
C ASP A 246 1.44 -17.62 -13.65
N PRO A 247 1.16 -18.76 -12.98
CA PRO A 247 0.15 -19.73 -13.43
C PRO A 247 -1.23 -19.13 -13.76
N ILE A 248 -1.69 -18.14 -13.00
CA ILE A 248 -2.97 -17.46 -13.28
C ILE A 248 -2.88 -16.67 -14.58
N SER A 249 -1.84 -15.86 -14.75
CA SER A 249 -1.64 -15.07 -15.98
C SER A 249 -1.54 -15.94 -17.24
N GLU A 250 -0.97 -17.15 -17.12
CA GLU A 250 -0.92 -18.13 -18.19
C GLU A 250 -2.31 -18.73 -18.48
N ALA A 251 -3.01 -19.22 -17.45
CA ALA A 251 -4.34 -19.84 -17.55
C ALA A 251 -5.41 -18.89 -18.11
N ILE A 252 -5.28 -17.59 -17.87
CA ILE A 252 -6.13 -16.56 -18.49
C ILE A 252 -5.58 -16.18 -19.87
N GLY A 253 -4.31 -15.79 -19.95
CA GLY A 253 -3.78 -14.93 -21.01
C GLY A 253 -3.01 -15.61 -22.14
N ALA A 254 -2.60 -16.88 -22.03
CA ALA A 254 -1.84 -17.52 -23.10
C ALA A 254 -2.65 -17.55 -24.43
N PRO A 255 -2.02 -17.30 -25.59
CA PRO A 255 -2.72 -17.18 -26.88
C PRO A 255 -3.23 -18.53 -27.41
N GLY A 256 -4.24 -18.49 -28.28
CA GLY A 256 -4.79 -19.66 -28.96
C GLY A 256 -5.65 -20.59 -28.08
N GLN A 257 -5.98 -20.19 -26.85
CA GLN A 257 -6.85 -20.95 -25.96
C GLN A 257 -8.30 -20.95 -26.48
N LYS A 258 -8.93 -22.13 -26.60
CA LYS A 258 -10.34 -22.25 -27.01
C LYS A 258 -11.35 -21.99 -25.89
N ALA A 259 -10.92 -22.19 -24.64
CA ALA A 259 -11.74 -22.02 -23.44
C ALA A 259 -10.84 -21.57 -22.26
N PRO A 260 -10.29 -20.35 -22.32
CA PRO A 260 -9.40 -19.82 -21.29
C PRO A 260 -10.14 -19.57 -19.98
N PHE A 261 -9.39 -19.52 -18.90
CA PHE A 261 -9.92 -19.09 -17.61
C PHE A 261 -10.23 -17.59 -17.63
N PHE A 262 -11.23 -17.20 -16.87
CA PHE A 262 -11.35 -15.86 -16.30
C PHE A 262 -10.69 -15.90 -14.92
N GLY A 263 -10.14 -14.80 -14.36
CA GLY A 263 -9.54 -14.90 -13.03
C GLY A 263 -9.02 -13.62 -12.42
N LEU A 264 -8.57 -13.71 -11.17
CA LEU A 264 -8.08 -12.59 -10.36
C LEU A 264 -6.55 -12.62 -10.31
N VAL A 265 -5.89 -11.57 -10.80
CA VAL A 265 -4.43 -11.52 -10.97
C VAL A 265 -3.86 -10.14 -10.65
N SER A 266 -2.64 -10.07 -10.12
CA SER A 266 -1.90 -8.80 -9.95
C SER A 266 -1.81 -8.01 -11.26
N SER A 267 -2.10 -6.70 -11.22
CA SER A 267 -1.97 -5.76 -12.37
C SER A 267 -0.64 -5.90 -13.11
N ALA A 268 0.43 -6.15 -12.34
CA ALA A 268 1.80 -6.37 -12.84
C ALA A 268 1.95 -7.49 -13.87
N LYS A 269 0.99 -8.41 -14.01
CA LYS A 269 1.03 -9.48 -15.01
C LYS A 269 0.64 -9.04 -16.41
N PHE A 270 0.04 -7.87 -16.59
CA PHE A 270 -0.31 -7.38 -17.92
C PHE A 270 0.91 -7.07 -18.81
N ARG A 271 2.11 -6.88 -18.21
CA ARG A 271 3.37 -6.84 -18.98
C ARG A 271 3.62 -8.12 -19.78
N ASP A 272 3.08 -9.26 -19.35
CA ASP A 272 3.22 -10.53 -20.05
C ASP A 272 2.52 -10.51 -21.42
N ASN A 273 1.63 -9.53 -21.68
CA ASN A 273 1.12 -9.26 -23.03
C ASN A 273 2.24 -8.83 -24.00
N VAL A 274 3.26 -8.14 -23.48
CA VAL A 274 4.47 -7.74 -24.21
C VAL A 274 5.54 -8.82 -24.09
N ASP A 275 5.87 -9.24 -22.87
CA ASP A 275 6.99 -10.15 -22.59
C ASP A 275 6.77 -11.59 -23.09
N LYS A 276 5.51 -12.06 -23.10
CA LYS A 276 5.12 -13.45 -23.44
C LYS A 276 4.09 -13.52 -24.56
N GLY A 277 3.65 -12.39 -25.13
CA GLY A 277 2.61 -12.33 -26.15
C GLY A 277 1.20 -12.70 -25.64
N TYR A 278 0.96 -12.64 -24.33
CA TYR A 278 -0.35 -12.92 -23.73
C TYR A 278 -1.43 -11.91 -24.16
N LYS A 279 -2.68 -12.24 -23.81
CA LYS A 279 -3.93 -11.61 -24.25
C LYS A 279 -4.80 -11.21 -23.05
N LEU A 280 -4.17 -10.75 -21.97
CA LEU A 280 -4.86 -10.30 -20.77
C LEU A 280 -5.60 -8.99 -21.03
N GLY A 281 -6.92 -9.00 -20.86
CA GLY A 281 -7.78 -7.83 -20.79
C GLY A 281 -8.27 -7.60 -19.35
N LEU A 282 -8.31 -6.34 -18.91
CA LEU A 282 -8.81 -5.96 -17.59
C LEU A 282 -10.32 -5.79 -17.64
N CYS A 283 -11.03 -6.35 -16.66
CA CYS A 283 -12.48 -6.20 -16.55
C CYS A 283 -12.86 -4.81 -16.04
N THR A 284 -13.21 -3.89 -16.93
CA THR A 284 -13.57 -2.50 -16.57
C THR A 284 -14.88 -2.37 -15.79
N ASP A 285 -15.81 -3.32 -15.94
CA ASP A 285 -17.21 -3.10 -15.58
C ASP A 285 -17.80 -3.96 -14.47
N LEU A 286 -17.04 -4.93 -13.95
CA LEU A 286 -17.49 -5.88 -12.94
C LEU A 286 -18.00 -5.18 -11.67
N LYS A 287 -19.10 -5.70 -11.11
CA LYS A 287 -19.74 -5.19 -9.87
C LYS A 287 -19.62 -6.19 -8.70
N PRO A 288 -19.43 -5.73 -7.46
CA PRO A 288 -19.33 -4.33 -7.05
C PRO A 288 -18.00 -3.67 -7.44
N TRP A 289 -16.89 -4.44 -7.49
CA TRP A 289 -15.56 -3.93 -7.83
C TRP A 289 -14.87 -4.72 -8.96
N VAL A 290 -13.98 -4.05 -9.68
CA VAL A 290 -13.17 -4.67 -10.76
C VAL A 290 -11.95 -5.45 -10.24
N GLY A 291 -11.73 -5.39 -8.93
CA GLY A 291 -10.55 -5.91 -8.25
C GLY A 291 -10.45 -5.29 -6.85
N TRP A 292 -9.30 -5.44 -6.22
CA TRP A 292 -9.02 -4.91 -4.88
C TRP A 292 -7.57 -4.45 -4.78
N THR A 293 -7.31 -3.50 -3.86
CA THR A 293 -5.97 -3.01 -3.57
C THR A 293 -5.40 -3.58 -2.27
N TYR A 294 -4.09 -3.54 -2.12
CA TYR A 294 -3.37 -3.77 -0.86
C TYR A 294 -2.17 -2.82 -0.76
N THR A 295 -1.80 -2.42 0.45
CA THR A 295 -0.70 -1.47 0.69
C THR A 295 0.68 -2.14 0.72
N LYS A 296 1.67 -1.48 0.12
CA LYS A 296 3.09 -1.73 0.36
C LYS A 296 3.61 -0.72 1.38
N LEU A 297 3.98 -1.17 2.56
CA LEU A 297 4.53 -0.31 3.60
C LEU A 297 6.00 0.01 3.36
N GLY A 298 6.41 1.23 3.70
CA GLY A 298 7.80 1.65 3.79
C GLY A 298 8.25 1.70 5.24
N LEU A 299 9.09 0.74 5.66
CA LEU A 299 9.52 0.56 7.05
C LEU A 299 11.06 0.59 7.16
N ILE A 300 11.56 1.07 8.29
CA ILE A 300 13.00 1.19 8.60
C ILE A 300 13.31 0.30 9.80
N ALA A 301 14.39 -0.50 9.75
CA ALA A 301 14.76 -1.35 10.88
C ALA A 301 15.27 -0.53 12.07
N GLN A 302 14.70 -0.75 13.27
CA GLN A 302 14.88 0.09 14.47
C GLN A 302 16.32 0.08 15.06
N LYS A 303 17.24 -0.70 14.48
CA LYS A 303 18.66 -0.77 14.86
C LYS A 303 19.60 -0.67 13.64
N THR A 304 19.14 -0.10 12.52
CA THR A 304 20.00 0.21 11.38
C THR A 304 21.18 1.09 11.82
N LYS A 305 22.36 0.84 11.24
CA LYS A 305 23.55 1.70 11.41
C LYS A 305 23.57 2.88 10.44
N SER A 306 22.56 2.96 9.57
CA SER A 306 22.44 3.96 8.52
C SER A 306 21.02 4.58 8.45
N PRO A 307 20.51 5.15 9.56
CA PRO A 307 19.14 5.67 9.65
C PRO A 307 18.87 6.86 8.71
N ASN A 308 19.86 7.69 8.37
CA ASN A 308 19.67 8.81 7.45
C ASN A 308 19.62 8.31 5.99
N ALA A 309 20.45 7.34 5.62
CA ALA A 309 20.38 6.68 4.31
C ALA A 309 19.06 5.91 4.13
N ALA A 310 18.58 5.22 5.18
CA ALA A 310 17.28 4.56 5.17
C ALA A 310 16.12 5.55 4.98
N LYS A 311 16.11 6.67 5.71
CA LYS A 311 15.13 7.76 5.52
C LYS A 311 15.23 8.39 4.12
N LEU A 312 16.43 8.65 3.62
CA LEU A 312 16.61 9.16 2.26
C LEU A 312 16.10 8.19 1.19
N PHE A 313 16.20 6.87 1.43
CA PHE A 313 15.64 5.85 0.54
C PHE A 313 14.10 5.87 0.55
N ILE A 314 13.47 5.99 1.73
CA ILE A 314 12.02 6.18 1.85
C ILE A 314 11.56 7.46 1.13
N HIS A 315 12.28 8.57 1.30
CA HIS A 315 12.02 9.80 0.54
C HIS A 315 12.15 9.57 -0.97
N TYR A 316 13.21 8.90 -1.43
CA TYR A 316 13.43 8.61 -2.86
C TYR A 316 12.29 7.79 -3.48
N LEU A 317 11.79 6.77 -2.77
CA LEU A 317 10.62 5.98 -3.16
C LEU A 317 9.33 6.79 -3.28
N LEU A 318 9.27 7.99 -2.69
CA LEU A 318 8.14 8.91 -2.79
C LEU A 318 8.35 9.98 -3.89
N THR A 319 9.39 9.83 -4.73
CA THR A 319 9.63 10.66 -5.93
C THR A 319 9.27 9.91 -7.22
N PRO A 320 8.93 10.61 -8.33
CA PRO A 320 8.66 9.97 -9.61
C PRO A 320 9.79 9.04 -10.07
N GLU A 321 11.04 9.44 -9.88
CA GLU A 321 12.22 8.67 -10.27
C GLU A 321 12.36 7.36 -9.49
N GLY A 322 12.14 7.39 -8.16
CA GLY A 322 12.36 6.21 -7.31
C GLY A 322 11.24 5.17 -7.40
N ILE A 323 10.01 5.57 -7.72
CA ILE A 323 8.86 4.65 -7.84
C ILE A 323 8.56 4.21 -9.28
N ALA A 324 9.10 4.90 -10.30
CA ALA A 324 8.92 4.56 -11.72
C ALA A 324 9.10 3.08 -12.08
N PRO A 325 10.12 2.34 -11.57
CA PRO A 325 10.27 0.91 -11.87
C PRO A 325 9.11 0.03 -11.38
N GLN A 326 8.36 0.47 -10.36
CA GLN A 326 7.15 -0.22 -9.87
C GLN A 326 5.89 0.27 -10.59
N MET A 327 5.84 1.51 -11.05
CA MET A 327 4.67 2.05 -11.76
C MET A 327 4.42 1.34 -13.10
N GLN A 328 5.46 0.86 -13.76
CA GLN A 328 5.38 -0.04 -14.94
C GLN A 328 4.61 -1.35 -14.66
N ASP A 329 4.57 -1.78 -13.39
CA ASP A 329 3.86 -2.97 -12.90
C ASP A 329 2.44 -2.62 -12.35
N GLY A 330 1.90 -1.45 -12.71
CA GLY A 330 0.60 -0.96 -12.23
C GLY A 330 0.55 -0.80 -10.71
N LYS A 331 1.67 -0.41 -10.08
CA LYS A 331 1.75 -0.09 -8.64
C LYS A 331 1.54 1.41 -8.45
N MET A 332 0.40 1.78 -7.88
CA MET A 332 -0.06 3.16 -7.76
C MET A 332 0.67 3.86 -6.60
N PRO A 333 1.39 4.96 -6.84
CA PRO A 333 2.07 5.70 -5.77
C PRO A 333 1.06 6.34 -4.83
N THR A 334 1.39 6.43 -3.53
CA THR A 334 0.55 7.15 -2.55
C THR A 334 0.79 8.65 -2.54
N ASN A 335 1.89 9.13 -3.14
CA ASN A 335 2.13 10.54 -3.41
C ASN A 335 1.24 10.99 -4.59
N THR A 336 0.27 11.86 -4.32
CA THR A 336 -0.75 12.32 -5.27
C THR A 336 -0.22 13.16 -6.44
N ASP A 337 1.01 13.67 -6.35
CA ASP A 337 1.66 14.40 -7.45
C ASP A 337 2.14 13.44 -8.56
N ILE A 338 2.19 12.13 -8.29
CA ILE A 338 2.73 11.11 -9.20
C ILE A 338 1.57 10.32 -9.82
N LYS A 339 1.54 10.26 -11.16
CA LYS A 339 0.56 9.47 -11.93
C LYS A 339 1.22 8.25 -12.56
N LEU A 340 0.48 7.16 -12.73
CA LEU A 340 0.92 6.02 -13.54
C LEU A 340 1.25 6.47 -14.98
N PRO A 341 2.20 5.81 -15.67
CA PRO A 341 2.47 6.04 -17.09
C PRO A 341 1.23 5.76 -17.94
N GLU A 342 1.03 6.53 -19.02
CA GLU A 342 -0.07 6.33 -19.96
C GLU A 342 0.02 4.98 -20.72
N ASP A 343 1.22 4.42 -20.80
CA ASP A 343 1.55 3.13 -21.40
C ASP A 343 1.64 1.96 -20.38
N GLU A 344 1.16 2.15 -19.14
CA GLU A 344 1.08 1.08 -18.15
C GLU A 344 0.21 -0.09 -18.66
N PRO A 345 0.74 -1.33 -18.79
CA PRO A 345 0.09 -2.38 -19.58
C PRO A 345 -1.32 -2.81 -19.16
N SER A 346 -1.66 -2.70 -17.87
CA SER A 346 -3.00 -3.06 -17.37
C SER A 346 -4.03 -1.95 -17.48
N ARG A 347 -3.57 -0.69 -17.64
CA ARG A 347 -4.38 0.53 -17.51
C ARG A 347 -5.16 0.59 -16.19
N VAL A 348 -4.60 0.04 -15.10
CA VAL A 348 -5.31 -0.04 -13.81
C VAL A 348 -5.64 1.34 -13.23
N GLY A 349 -4.89 2.38 -13.62
CA GLY A 349 -5.17 3.77 -13.27
C GLY A 349 -6.55 4.26 -13.76
N ASP A 350 -7.05 3.76 -14.89
CA ASP A 350 -8.34 4.16 -15.48
C ASP A 350 -9.55 3.58 -14.72
N VAL A 351 -9.32 2.66 -13.79
CA VAL A 351 -10.34 1.98 -12.99
C VAL A 351 -10.03 2.00 -11.49
N ALA A 352 -9.10 2.85 -11.05
CA ALA A 352 -8.61 2.87 -9.67
C ALA A 352 -9.72 3.18 -8.64
N ASP A 353 -10.69 3.99 -9.02
CA ASP A 353 -11.91 4.31 -8.25
C ASP A 353 -12.90 3.15 -8.16
N ARG A 354 -12.76 2.15 -9.05
CA ARG A 354 -13.60 0.94 -9.10
C ARG A 354 -13.00 -0.28 -8.40
N LEU A 355 -11.81 -0.14 -7.83
CA LEU A 355 -11.17 -1.15 -6.99
C LEU A 355 -11.69 -1.04 -5.55
N PHE A 356 -11.91 -2.17 -4.91
CA PHE A 356 -12.09 -2.22 -3.46
C PHE A 356 -10.80 -1.73 -2.77
N GLN A 357 -10.89 -0.67 -1.97
CA GLN A 357 -9.72 -0.06 -1.34
C GLN A 357 -9.45 -0.70 0.02
N TYR A 358 -8.19 -1.07 0.27
CA TYR A 358 -7.76 -1.64 1.55
C TYR A 358 -7.58 -0.56 2.63
N ASP A 359 -8.19 -0.76 3.80
CA ASP A 359 -8.03 0.11 4.96
C ASP A 359 -7.06 -0.49 5.99
N ALA A 360 -5.85 0.09 6.06
CA ALA A 360 -4.82 -0.32 7.00
C ALA A 360 -5.19 -0.09 8.48
N SER A 361 -6.18 0.74 8.80
CA SER A 361 -6.63 0.99 10.18
C SER A 361 -7.26 -0.25 10.83
N THR A 362 -7.80 -1.16 10.02
CA THR A 362 -8.36 -2.45 10.46
C THR A 362 -7.43 -3.65 10.21
N GLY A 363 -6.18 -3.41 9.78
CA GLY A 363 -5.22 -4.46 9.46
C GLY A 363 -4.88 -5.42 10.60
N LEU A 364 -5.10 -5.05 11.87
CA LEU A 364 -4.99 -5.99 12.99
C LEU A 364 -6.15 -7.01 13.02
N SER A 365 -7.36 -6.61 12.63
CA SER A 365 -8.50 -7.54 12.49
C SER A 365 -8.27 -8.53 11.34
N ASP A 366 -7.61 -8.11 10.26
CA ASP A 366 -7.23 -9.01 9.17
C ASP A 366 -6.22 -10.06 9.66
N TRP A 367 -5.23 -9.65 10.46
CA TRP A 367 -4.29 -10.57 11.07
C TRP A 367 -4.98 -11.59 11.99
N ASP A 368 -5.86 -11.12 12.88
CA ASP A 368 -6.54 -11.97 13.87
C ASP A 368 -7.54 -12.94 13.20
N SER A 369 -8.24 -12.51 12.14
CA SER A 369 -9.21 -13.33 11.40
C SER A 369 -8.59 -14.22 10.31
N ARG A 370 -7.29 -14.07 10.03
CA ARG A 370 -6.63 -14.73 8.89
C ARG A 370 -6.81 -16.25 8.91
N GLN A 371 -6.62 -16.88 10.07
CA GLN A 371 -6.78 -18.34 10.23
C GLN A 371 -8.25 -18.76 10.04
N ASP A 372 -9.20 -18.02 10.61
CA ASP A 372 -10.64 -18.34 10.50
C ASP A 372 -11.10 -18.32 9.03
N TRP A 373 -10.61 -17.36 8.23
CA TRP A 373 -10.88 -17.31 6.79
C TRP A 373 -10.18 -18.42 6.00
N GLN A 374 -9.00 -18.87 6.42
CA GLN A 374 -8.29 -20.01 5.83
C GLN A 374 -9.03 -21.33 6.12
N ASP A 375 -9.46 -21.54 7.37
CA ASP A 375 -10.26 -22.69 7.78
C ASP A 375 -11.62 -22.71 7.05
N PHE A 376 -12.28 -21.54 6.96
CA PHE A 376 -13.53 -21.39 6.22
C PHE A 376 -13.37 -21.70 4.74
N TRP A 377 -12.27 -21.28 4.11
CA TRP A 377 -11.93 -21.68 2.74
C TRP A 377 -11.77 -23.21 2.64
N GLN A 378 -10.94 -23.79 3.51
CA GLN A 378 -10.57 -25.20 3.47
C GLN A 378 -11.76 -26.16 3.66
N VAL A 379 -12.75 -25.82 4.50
CA VAL A 379 -13.93 -26.67 4.70
C VAL A 379 -14.98 -26.57 3.58
N ASN A 380 -14.98 -25.47 2.81
CA ASN A 380 -15.96 -25.22 1.75
C ASN A 380 -15.42 -25.51 0.33
N TYR A 381 -14.11 -25.37 0.09
CA TYR A 381 -13.47 -25.66 -1.19
C TYR A 381 -13.49 -27.15 -1.52
N LYS A 382 -13.95 -27.48 -2.73
CA LYS A 382 -14.02 -28.86 -3.24
C LYS A 382 -13.57 -28.87 -4.70
N LYS A 383 -12.64 -29.77 -5.03
CA LYS A 383 -12.20 -30.03 -6.41
C LYS A 383 -13.23 -30.88 -7.17
#